data_AF-A0A2H2Z961-F1
#
_entry.id   AF-A0A2H2Z961-F1
#
_cell.length_a   1.000
_cell.length_b   1.000
_cell.length_c   1.000
_cell.angle_alpha   90.00
_cell.angle_beta   90.00
_cell.angle_gamma   90.00
#
_symmetry.space_group_name_H-M   'P 1'
#
loop_
_entity.id
_entity.type
_entity.pdbx_description
1 polymer ?
#
loop_
_entity_poly.entity_id
_entity_poly.type
_entity_poly.pdbx_seq_one_letter_code
_entity_poly.pdbx_strand_id
1 'polypeptide(L)'
;MQLLTLLAAASALLTSTNALFIPRNAHVADFRLYSAEGCHDGNLGVWTVIDDDFANGECKGLNGEEPLSLTLTDINNGCTFTAYTDDKCTAGETNLATGQCFNSADGWKAWSMKCDYKD
;
A
#
# COMPACT_ATOMS: atom_id res chain seq x y z
N MET A 1 52.89 54.70 2.61
CA MET A 1 51.61 54.20 3.15
C MET A 1 51.01 53.23 2.14
N GLN A 2 51.39 51.95 2.26
CA GLN A 2 50.65 50.82 1.70
C GLN A 2 49.53 50.50 2.68
N LEU A 3 48.30 50.85 2.34
CA LEU A 3 47.12 50.26 2.95
C LEU A 3 45.93 50.62 2.08
N LEU A 4 45.46 49.67 1.28
CA LEU A 4 44.06 49.52 0.87
C LEU A 4 43.98 48.16 0.18
N THR A 5 43.95 47.17 1.06
CA THR A 5 43.79 45.73 0.85
C THR A 5 42.50 45.42 0.09
N LEU A 6 42.66 44.83 -1.10
CA LEU A 6 41.98 43.62 -1.58
C LEU A 6 40.63 43.28 -0.90
N LEU A 7 39.53 43.78 -1.44
CA LEU A 7 38.18 43.33 -1.07
C LEU A 7 37.31 43.26 -2.32
N ALA A 8 37.31 42.10 -2.97
CA ALA A 8 36.22 41.66 -3.86
C ALA A 8 36.27 40.13 -3.98
N ALA A 9 36.22 39.45 -2.83
CA ALA A 9 36.10 38.00 -2.78
C ALA A 9 34.64 37.59 -2.98
N ALA A 10 34.47 36.64 -3.91
CA ALA A 10 33.39 35.66 -3.98
C ALA A 10 31.94 36.21 -3.96
N SER A 11 31.42 36.54 -5.14
CA SER A 11 29.99 36.38 -5.42
C SER A 11 29.65 34.89 -5.27
N ALA A 12 29.16 34.53 -4.08
CA ALA A 12 28.67 33.21 -3.75
C ALA A 12 27.59 32.78 -4.74
N LEU A 13 27.81 31.66 -5.42
CA LEU A 13 26.79 30.92 -6.15
C LEU A 13 25.76 30.41 -5.14
N LEU A 14 24.79 31.25 -4.79
CA LEU A 14 23.57 30.82 -4.11
C LEU A 14 22.66 30.16 -5.15
N THR A 15 23.08 29.00 -5.66
CA THR A 15 22.13 28.07 -6.27
C THR A 15 21.35 27.44 -5.14
N SER A 16 20.25 28.07 -4.73
CA SER A 16 19.27 27.45 -3.84
C SER A 16 18.77 26.19 -4.53
N THR A 17 19.15 25.02 -4.02
CA THR A 17 18.57 23.75 -4.42
C THR A 17 17.11 23.76 -3.99
N ASN A 18 16.20 24.18 -4.87
CA ASN A 18 14.79 23.86 -4.70
C ASN A 18 14.69 22.35 -4.88
N ALA A 19 14.76 21.61 -3.77
CA ALA A 19 14.36 20.21 -3.78
C ALA A 19 12.89 20.19 -4.17
N LEU A 20 12.60 19.81 -5.42
CA LEU A 20 11.25 19.54 -5.86
C LEU A 20 10.64 18.54 -4.89
N PHE A 21 9.58 18.93 -4.21
CA PHE A 21 8.73 17.98 -3.50
C PHE A 21 8.14 17.06 -4.56
N ILE A 22 8.66 15.84 -4.64
CA ILE A 22 8.07 14.78 -5.44
C ILE A 22 7.07 14.10 -4.51
N PRO A 23 5.75 14.31 -4.66
CA PRO A 23 4.78 13.55 -3.90
C PRO A 23 5.06 12.06 -4.14
N ARG A 24 5.25 11.33 -3.05
CA ARG A 24 5.41 9.87 -3.08
C ARG A 24 4.09 9.26 -2.71
N ASN A 25 3.71 8.22 -3.44
CA ASN A 25 2.53 7.43 -3.16
C ASN A 25 2.61 6.92 -1.72
N ALA A 26 1.57 7.18 -0.94
CA ALA A 26 1.53 6.82 0.46
C ALA A 26 1.22 5.33 0.60
N HIS A 27 1.95 4.66 1.48
CA HIS A 27 1.59 3.31 1.90
C HIS A 27 0.25 3.33 2.64
N VAL A 28 -0.59 2.31 2.39
CA VAL A 28 -1.91 2.19 3.02
C VAL A 28 -2.10 0.87 3.74
N ALA A 29 -1.71 -0.25 3.14
CA ALA A 29 -1.88 -1.57 3.75
C ALA A 29 -0.87 -2.57 3.18
N ASP A 30 -0.58 -3.60 3.95
CA ASP A 30 0.14 -4.79 3.49
C ASP A 30 -0.69 -6.03 3.82
N PHE A 31 -0.80 -6.96 2.87
CA PHE A 31 -1.41 -8.26 3.09
C PHE A 31 -0.63 -9.37 2.40
N ARG A 32 -0.68 -10.57 2.96
CA ARG A 32 0.04 -11.75 2.47
C ARG A 32 -0.92 -12.81 1.97
N LEU A 33 -0.53 -13.43 0.86
CA LEU A 33 -1.27 -14.48 0.18
C LEU A 33 -0.63 -15.85 0.45
N TYR A 34 -1.45 -16.89 0.57
CA TYR A 34 -1.00 -18.27 0.70
C TYR A 34 -1.84 -19.21 -0.16
N SER A 35 -1.18 -20.14 -0.86
CA SER A 35 -1.83 -21.17 -1.69
C SER A 35 -2.42 -22.32 -0.89
N ALA A 36 -2.24 -22.31 0.44
CA ALA A 36 -2.81 -23.27 1.37
C ALA A 36 -3.60 -22.53 2.47
N GLU A 37 -4.52 -23.23 3.12
CA GLU A 37 -5.19 -22.72 4.31
C GLU A 37 -4.21 -22.60 5.50
N GLY A 38 -4.50 -21.70 6.43
CA GLY A 38 -3.79 -21.57 7.71
C GLY A 38 -2.58 -20.62 7.69
N CYS A 39 -2.36 -19.87 6.62
CA CYS A 39 -1.41 -18.75 6.55
C CYS A 39 0.03 -19.07 6.97
N HIS A 40 0.54 -20.25 6.61
CA HIS A 40 1.93 -20.66 6.90
C HIS A 40 2.58 -21.32 5.69
N ASP A 41 1.91 -22.29 5.08
CA ASP A 41 2.39 -23.00 3.90
C ASP A 41 1.99 -22.29 2.61
N GLY A 42 2.78 -22.49 1.55
CA GLY A 42 2.43 -21.99 0.22
C GLY A 42 2.45 -20.47 0.10
N ASN A 43 3.39 -19.78 0.76
CA ASN A 43 3.53 -18.32 0.68
C ASN A 43 3.64 -17.82 -0.78
N LEU A 44 2.66 -17.04 -1.22
CA LEU A 44 2.57 -16.44 -2.56
C LEU A 44 3.10 -14.99 -2.59
N GLY A 45 3.54 -14.46 -1.45
CA GLY A 45 4.14 -13.12 -1.33
C GLY A 45 3.28 -12.11 -0.59
N VAL A 46 3.86 -10.93 -0.38
CA VAL A 46 3.20 -9.77 0.24
C VAL A 46 2.82 -8.79 -0.85
N TRP A 47 1.60 -8.30 -0.77
CA TRP A 47 1.06 -7.24 -1.58
C TRP A 47 1.01 -5.98 -0.74
N THR A 48 1.70 -4.94 -1.22
CA THR A 48 1.65 -3.60 -0.64
C THR A 48 0.67 -2.77 -1.44
N VAL A 49 -0.29 -2.18 -0.74
CA VAL A 49 -1.26 -1.25 -1.31
C VAL A 49 -0.81 0.16 -1.01
N ILE A 50 -0.68 0.95 -2.07
CA ILE A 50 -0.48 2.40 -1.98
C ILE A 50 -1.78 3.14 -2.30
N ASP A 51 -1.84 4.41 -1.93
CA ASP A 51 -2.99 5.28 -2.10
C ASP A 51 -3.51 5.35 -3.54
N ASP A 52 -2.65 5.26 -4.55
CA ASP A 52 -3.05 5.29 -5.96
C ASP A 52 -3.54 3.94 -6.53
N ASP A 53 -3.44 2.83 -5.78
CA ASP A 53 -3.80 1.50 -6.31
C ASP A 53 -5.31 1.26 -6.40
N PHE A 54 -6.11 2.06 -5.68
CA PHE A 54 -7.55 1.86 -5.54
C PHE A 54 -8.30 3.20 -5.42
N ALA A 55 -9.54 3.24 -5.90
CA ALA A 55 -10.57 4.18 -5.45
C ALA A 55 -11.36 3.57 -4.28
N ASN A 56 -12.00 4.40 -3.46
CA ASN A 56 -12.71 3.91 -2.28
C ASN A 56 -13.84 2.93 -2.64
N GLY A 57 -13.74 1.70 -2.14
CA GLY A 57 -14.66 0.61 -2.46
C GLY A 57 -14.51 0.03 -3.86
N GLU A 58 -13.47 0.39 -4.62
CA GLU A 58 -13.16 -0.23 -5.90
C GLU A 58 -12.88 -1.73 -5.69
N CYS A 59 -13.46 -2.56 -6.56
CA CYS A 59 -13.18 -3.98 -6.58
C CYS A 59 -11.89 -4.24 -7.37
N LYS A 60 -10.89 -4.83 -6.70
CA LYS A 60 -9.59 -5.19 -7.27
C LYS A 60 -9.46 -6.70 -7.29
N GLY A 61 -9.10 -7.27 -8.44
CA GLY A 61 -8.77 -8.68 -8.53
C GLY A 61 -7.42 -9.00 -7.89
N LEU A 62 -7.20 -10.28 -7.56
CA LEU A 62 -5.90 -10.82 -7.15
C LEU A 62 -5.04 -11.26 -8.34
N ASN A 63 -5.23 -10.67 -9.53
CA ASN A 63 -4.49 -10.96 -10.76
C ASN A 63 -4.46 -12.44 -11.18
N GLY A 64 -5.52 -13.19 -10.86
CA GLY A 64 -5.62 -14.62 -11.16
C GLY A 64 -4.97 -15.53 -10.13
N GLU A 65 -4.35 -14.97 -9.09
CA GLU A 65 -4.02 -15.73 -7.87
C GLU A 65 -5.34 -16.11 -7.18
N GLU A 66 -5.48 -17.38 -6.82
CA GLU A 66 -6.62 -17.90 -6.04
C GLU A 66 -6.12 -18.44 -4.68
N PRO A 67 -5.60 -17.57 -3.79
CA PRO A 67 -5.05 -18.01 -2.51
C PRO A 67 -6.15 -18.61 -1.62
N LEU A 68 -5.80 -19.67 -0.91
CA LEU A 68 -6.70 -20.32 0.05
C LEU A 68 -6.65 -19.69 1.44
N SER A 69 -5.65 -18.85 1.72
CA SER A 69 -5.68 -18.00 2.91
C SER A 69 -4.95 -16.67 2.77
N LEU A 70 -5.39 -15.70 3.59
CA LEU A 70 -4.90 -14.32 3.63
C LEU A 70 -4.53 -13.91 5.06
N THR A 71 -3.53 -13.05 5.18
CA THR A 71 -3.26 -12.30 6.41
C THR A 71 -3.10 -10.82 6.08
N LEU A 72 -3.93 -9.96 6.67
CA LEU A 72 -3.68 -8.53 6.67
C LEU A 72 -2.57 -8.24 7.68
N THR A 73 -1.41 -7.81 7.21
CA THR A 73 -0.24 -7.60 8.07
C THR A 73 -0.17 -6.19 8.63
N ASP A 74 -0.62 -5.20 7.87
CA ASP A 74 -0.68 -3.80 8.30
C ASP A 74 -1.79 -3.05 7.54
N ILE A 75 -2.35 -2.03 8.17
CA ILE A 75 -3.34 -1.13 7.55
C ILE A 75 -3.38 0.21 8.30
N ASN A 76 -3.48 1.31 7.55
CA ASN A 76 -3.65 2.63 8.10
C ASN A 76 -4.94 2.76 8.93
N ASN A 77 -4.88 3.59 9.98
CA ASN A 77 -6.07 3.93 10.76
C ASN A 77 -7.16 4.59 9.89
N GLY A 78 -8.41 4.21 10.13
CA GLY A 78 -9.55 4.70 9.34
C GLY A 78 -9.71 4.00 7.99
N CYS A 79 -8.96 2.92 7.73
CA CYS A 79 -9.17 2.06 6.57
C CYS A 79 -9.74 0.70 6.96
N THR A 80 -10.54 0.12 6.08
CA THR A 80 -11.07 -1.24 6.16
C THR A 80 -10.71 -2.00 4.90
N PHE A 81 -10.10 -3.18 5.05
CA PHE A 81 -9.80 -4.10 3.97
C PHE A 81 -10.81 -5.24 3.94
N THR A 82 -11.36 -5.52 2.76
CA THR A 82 -12.37 -6.55 2.57
C THR A 82 -11.93 -7.50 1.46
N ALA A 83 -11.99 -8.81 1.71
CA ALA A 83 -11.73 -9.84 0.71
C ALA A 83 -13.03 -10.53 0.27
N TYR A 84 -13.02 -11.09 -0.94
CA TYR A 84 -14.18 -11.70 -1.59
C TYR A 84 -13.80 -13.01 -2.27
N THR A 85 -14.75 -13.94 -2.33
CA THR A 85 -14.58 -15.24 -3.00
C THR A 85 -15.01 -15.22 -4.46
N ASP A 86 -15.51 -14.10 -4.96
CA ASP A 86 -15.78 -13.84 -6.38
C ASP A 86 -14.94 -12.68 -6.91
N ASP A 87 -14.83 -12.60 -8.24
CA ASP A 87 -14.07 -11.56 -8.95
C ASP A 87 -14.83 -10.23 -9.07
N LYS A 88 -16.09 -10.18 -8.63
CA LYS A 88 -16.98 -9.01 -8.72
C LYS A 88 -17.21 -8.33 -7.38
N CYS A 89 -16.58 -8.81 -6.31
CA CYS A 89 -16.76 -8.31 -4.95
C CYS A 89 -18.23 -8.34 -4.48
N THR A 90 -18.93 -9.45 -4.72
CA THR A 90 -20.35 -9.64 -4.36
C THR A 90 -20.62 -10.85 -3.48
N ALA A 91 -19.67 -11.78 -3.37
CA ALA A 91 -19.82 -13.02 -2.61
C ALA A 91 -18.66 -13.25 -1.64
N GLY A 92 -18.95 -13.92 -0.53
CA GLY A 92 -17.94 -14.27 0.48
C GLY A 92 -17.26 -13.07 1.14
N GLU A 93 -17.94 -11.92 1.16
CA GLU A 93 -17.43 -10.68 1.76
C GLU A 93 -16.93 -10.92 3.18
N THR A 94 -15.65 -10.62 3.40
CA THR A 94 -15.00 -10.79 4.70
C THR A 94 -14.12 -9.58 4.99
N ASN A 95 -14.37 -8.90 6.10
CA ASN A 95 -13.48 -7.85 6.59
C ASN A 95 -12.30 -8.47 7.33
N LEU A 96 -11.10 -8.18 6.87
CA LEU A 96 -9.88 -8.72 7.44
C LEU A 96 -9.43 -7.87 8.62
N ALA A 97 -9.16 -8.52 9.75
CA ALA A 97 -8.51 -7.90 10.89
C ALA A 97 -7.00 -8.14 10.85
N THR A 98 -6.23 -7.12 11.21
CA THR A 98 -4.76 -7.19 11.20
C THR A 98 -4.24 -8.32 12.09
N GLY A 99 -3.28 -9.09 11.57
CA GLY A 99 -2.62 -10.19 12.28
C GLY A 99 -3.43 -11.48 12.39
N GLN A 100 -4.65 -11.53 11.85
CA GLN A 100 -5.47 -12.75 11.81
C GLN A 100 -5.33 -13.47 10.46
N CYS A 101 -5.46 -14.80 10.50
CA CYS A 101 -5.50 -15.64 9.31
C CYS A 101 -6.95 -15.90 8.87
N PHE A 102 -7.21 -15.73 7.58
CA PHE A 102 -8.52 -15.93 6.97
C PHE A 102 -8.45 -16.98 5.87
N ASN A 103 -9.14 -18.10 6.07
CA ASN A 103 -9.20 -19.19 5.09
C ASN A 103 -10.40 -19.02 4.16
N SER A 104 -10.24 -19.48 2.91
CA SER A 104 -11.33 -19.71 1.97
C SER A 104 -11.07 -21.03 1.23
N ALA A 105 -11.96 -22.00 1.43
CA ALA A 105 -11.88 -23.29 0.73
C ALA A 105 -12.09 -23.14 -0.79
N ASP A 106 -12.85 -22.12 -1.20
CA ASP A 106 -13.13 -21.79 -2.60
C ASP A 106 -12.09 -20.83 -3.20
N GLY A 107 -11.10 -20.42 -2.40
CA GLY A 107 -10.11 -19.39 -2.73
C GLY A 107 -10.66 -17.97 -2.60
N TRP A 108 -9.75 -17.02 -2.40
CA TRP A 108 -10.03 -15.58 -2.51
C TRP A 108 -9.77 -15.13 -3.93
N LYS A 109 -10.57 -14.19 -4.45
CA LYS A 109 -10.48 -13.77 -5.87
C LYS A 109 -10.36 -12.27 -6.04
N ALA A 110 -10.93 -11.51 -5.12
CA ALA A 110 -10.88 -10.06 -5.15
C ALA A 110 -10.77 -9.47 -3.74
N TRP A 111 -10.43 -8.19 -3.72
CA TRP A 111 -10.39 -7.36 -2.52
C TRP A 111 -10.92 -5.96 -2.84
N SER A 112 -11.35 -5.26 -1.79
CA SER A 112 -11.66 -3.84 -1.84
C SER A 112 -11.14 -3.17 -0.57
N MET A 113 -10.98 -1.86 -0.63
CA MET A 113 -10.57 -1.07 0.52
C MET A 113 -11.36 0.22 0.58
N LYS A 114 -11.74 0.62 1.79
CA LYS A 114 -12.37 1.92 2.07
C LYS A 114 -11.59 2.61 3.16
N CYS A 115 -11.25 3.87 2.93
CA CYS A 115 -10.57 4.71 3.89
C CYS A 115 -11.36 6.00 4.12
N ASP A 116 -11.57 6.39 5.38
CA ASP A 116 -12.40 7.55 5.75
C ASP A 116 -11.86 8.89 5.23
N TYR A 117 -10.58 8.93 4.86
CA TYR A 117 -9.87 10.11 4.36
C TYR A 117 -9.77 10.18 2.83
N LYS A 118 -10.39 9.23 2.12
CA LYS A 118 -10.39 9.16 0.66
C LYS A 118 -11.84 9.29 0.18
N ASP A 119 -12.10 10.20 -0.76
CA ASP A 119 -13.43 10.41 -1.34
C ASP A 119 -13.67 9.49 -2.56
#